data_AF-X1LWM5-F1
#
_entry.id   AF-X1LWM5-F1
#
_cell.length_a   1.000
_cell.length_b   1.000
_cell.length_c   1.000
_cell.angle_alpha   90.00
_cell.angle_beta   90.00
_cell.angle_gamma   90.00
#
_symmetry.space_group_name_H-M   'P 1'
#
loop_
_entity.id
_entity.type
_entity.pdbx_description
1 polymer ?
#
loop_
_entity_poly.entity_id
_entity_poly.type
_entity_poly.pdbx_seq_one_letter_code
_entity_poly.pdbx_strand_id
1 'polypeptide(L)' 'MIKIAPSFLSADFRNIQKEVKKIESAKADMIHLDIMDGHFVPNITFGPMIVKDIKRCTKLPLDVHLMVENPNSY' A
#
# COMPACT_ATOMS: atom_id res chain seq x y z
N MET A 1 13.47 -13.73 12.84
CA MET A 1 12.53 -14.27 11.83
C MET A 1 12.42 -13.24 10.72
N ILE A 2 12.45 -13.66 9.45
CA ILE A 2 12.41 -12.74 8.29
C ILE A 2 10.95 -12.40 8.00
N LYS A 3 10.64 -11.13 7.70
CA LYS A 3 9.32 -10.66 7.27
C LYS A 3 9.35 -10.19 5.82
N ILE A 4 8.26 -10.39 5.10
CA ILE A 4 8.08 -10.00 3.70
C ILE A 4 6.85 -9.11 3.57
N ALA A 5 7.03 -7.93 2.97
CA ALA A 5 5.98 -6.95 2.71
C ALA A 5 6.02 -6.52 1.23
N PRO A 6 5.27 -7.18 0.33
CA PRO A 6 5.23 -6.79 -1.08
C PRO A 6 4.68 -5.37 -1.25
N SER A 7 5.34 -4.54 -2.06
CA SER A 7 4.82 -3.21 -2.40
C SER A 7 3.62 -3.33 -3.34
N PHE A 8 2.51 -2.71 -2.92
CA PHE A 8 1.29 -2.64 -3.70
C PHE A 8 1.38 -1.63 -4.85
N LEU A 9 2.42 -0.79 -4.87
CA LEU A 9 2.63 0.19 -5.94
C LEU A 9 2.75 -0.49 -7.32
N SER A 10 3.27 -1.72 -7.38
CA SER A 10 3.40 -2.51 -8.60
C SER A 10 2.16 -3.35 -8.96
N ALA A 11 1.06 -3.21 -8.23
CA ALA A 11 -0.16 -3.99 -8.41
C ALA A 11 -1.06 -3.43 -9.53
N ASP A 12 -1.99 -4.26 -10.01
CA ASP A 12 -3.06 -3.81 -10.91
C ASP A 12 -4.22 -3.17 -10.14
N PHE A 13 -4.24 -1.83 -10.09
CA PHE A 13 -5.26 -1.05 -9.38
C PHE A 13 -6.68 -1.21 -9.94
N ARG A 14 -6.86 -1.78 -11.15
CA ARG A 14 -8.19 -2.06 -11.70
C ARG A 14 -8.94 -3.12 -10.88
N ASN A 15 -8.22 -3.93 -10.08
CA ASN A 15 -8.83 -4.92 -9.21
C ASN A 15 -8.03 -5.13 -7.91
N ILE A 16 -8.19 -4.18 -6.97
CA ILE A 16 -7.53 -4.21 -5.66
C ILE A 16 -7.76 -5.54 -4.93
N GLN A 17 -9.00 -6.03 -4.88
CA GLN A 17 -9.33 -7.25 -4.13
C GLN A 17 -8.58 -8.48 -4.66
N LYS A 18 -8.42 -8.59 -5.99
CA LYS A 18 -7.67 -9.69 -6.61
C LYS A 18 -6.19 -9.63 -6.25
N GLU A 19 -5.58 -8.45 -6.32
CA GLU A 19 -4.16 -8.28 -6.00
C GLU A 19 -3.87 -8.53 -4.51
N VAL A 20 -4.76 -8.07 -3.63
CA VAL A 20 -4.69 -8.37 -2.19
C VAL A 20 -4.74 -9.89 -1.93
N LYS A 21 -5.69 -10.61 -2.55
CA LYS A 21 -5.79 -12.07 -2.41
C LYS A 21 -4.54 -12.80 -2.90
N LYS A 22 -3.90 -12.29 -3.95
CA LYS A 22 -2.65 -12.83 -4.48
C LYS A 22 -1.52 -12.71 -3.44
N ILE A 23 -1.42 -11.56 -2.77
CA ILE A 23 -0.44 -11.34 -1.69
C ILE A 23 -0.72 -12.25 -0.49
N GLU A 24 -1.99 -12.36 -0.05
CA GLU A 24 -2.38 -13.26 1.05
C GLU A 24 -2.07 -14.73 0.73
N SER A 25 -2.35 -15.17 -0.50
CA SER A 25 -2.08 -16.54 -0.95
C SER A 25 -0.58 -16.85 -1.00
N ALA A 26 0.25 -15.83 -1.23
CA ALA A 26 1.70 -15.93 -1.16
C ALA A 26 2.25 -15.96 0.29
N LYS A 27 1.38 -15.88 1.30
CA LYS A 27 1.72 -15.89 2.73
C LYS A 27 2.69 -14.77 3.14
N ALA A 28 2.54 -13.60 2.53
CA ALA A 28 3.25 -12.40 2.98
C ALA A 28 2.81 -11.99 4.39
N ASP A 29 3.70 -11.34 5.12
CA ASP A 29 3.44 -10.89 6.49
C ASP A 29 2.64 -9.59 6.53
N MET A 30 2.84 -8.71 5.54
CA MET A 30 2.27 -7.36 5.46
C MET A 30 2.08 -6.94 3.99
N ILE A 31 1.37 -5.83 3.77
CA ILE A 31 1.29 -5.16 2.46
C ILE A 31 1.94 -3.79 2.60
N HIS A 32 2.94 -3.50 1.77
CA HIS A 32 3.63 -2.21 1.76
C HIS A 32 2.93 -1.23 0.83
N LEU A 33 2.66 -0.01 1.31
CA LEU A 33 1.89 1.02 0.62
C LEU A 33 2.71 2.31 0.52
N ASP A 34 3.13 2.64 -0.70
CA ASP A 34 3.90 3.84 -1.00
C ASP A 34 3.00 5.02 -1.38
N ILE A 35 2.88 6.02 -0.49
CA ILE A 35 2.09 7.24 -0.71
C ILE A 35 3.04 8.37 -1.09
N MET A 36 2.86 8.92 -2.30
CA MET A 36 3.71 9.97 -2.86
C MET A 36 2.86 11.18 -3.28
N ASP A 37 3.32 12.40 -2.96
CA ASP A 37 2.58 13.65 -3.16
C ASP A 37 3.09 14.55 -4.30
N GLY A 38 4.10 14.13 -5.06
CA GLY A 38 4.71 14.95 -6.12
C GLY A 38 5.63 16.07 -5.62
N HIS A 39 5.70 16.32 -4.31
CA HIS A 39 6.52 17.38 -3.71
C HIS A 39 7.77 16.78 -3.05
N PHE A 40 7.59 15.78 -2.18
CA PHE A 40 8.71 15.09 -1.55
C PHE A 40 9.47 14.19 -2.53
N VAL A 41 8.74 13.60 -3.48
CA VAL A 41 9.28 12.87 -4.65
C VAL A 41 8.52 13.29 -5.90
N PRO A 42 9.11 13.21 -7.12
CA PRO A 42 8.46 13.70 -8.34
C PRO A 42 7.19 12.94 -8.75
N ASN A 43 7.03 11.70 -8.29
CA ASN A 43 5.90 10.85 -8.65
C ASN A 43 4.70 11.07 -7.72
N ILE A 44 3.49 10.83 -8.23
CA ILE A 44 2.25 10.82 -7.46
C ILE A 44 1.67 9.41 -7.55
N THR A 45 1.27 8.84 -6.40
CA THR A 45 0.69 7.49 -6.35
C THR A 45 -0.79 7.54 -5.97
N PHE A 46 -1.12 7.25 -4.71
CA PHE A 46 -2.47 7.19 -4.19
C PHE A 46 -2.51 7.66 -2.74
N GLY A 47 -3.68 8.11 -2.28
CA GLY A 47 -3.87 8.64 -0.94
C GLY A 47 -4.62 7.70 0.02
N PRO A 48 -5.04 8.23 1.19
CA PRO A 48 -5.71 7.47 2.25
C PRO A 48 -6.98 6.72 1.82
N MET A 49 -7.66 7.19 0.76
CA MET A 49 -8.83 6.51 0.21
C MET A 49 -8.48 5.09 -0.27
N ILE A 50 -7.40 4.92 -1.03
CA ILE A 50 -6.97 3.61 -1.53
C ILE A 50 -6.45 2.73 -0.39
N VAL A 51 -5.78 3.31 0.62
CA VAL A 51 -5.39 2.58 1.84
C VAL A 51 -6.61 1.98 2.54
N LYS A 52 -7.70 2.75 2.68
CA LYS A 52 -8.96 2.27 3.27
C LYS A 52 -9.58 1.16 2.42
N ASP A 53 -9.52 1.26 1.11
CA ASP A 53 -10.05 0.24 0.19
C ASP A 53 -9.28 -1.07 0.31
N ILE A 54 -7.94 -1.01 0.30
CA ILE A 54 -7.06 -2.15 0.55
C ILE A 54 -7.35 -2.75 1.92
N LYS A 55 -7.50 -1.93 2.97
CA LYS A 55 -7.76 -2.41 4.33
C LYS A 55 -9.07 -3.21 4.44
N ARG A 56 -10.09 -2.88 3.63
CA ARG A 56 -11.36 -3.64 3.60
C ARG A 56 -11.20 -5.01 2.94
N CYS A 57 -10.15 -5.23 2.16
CA CYS A 57 -9.89 -6.47 1.45
C CYS A 57 -8.99 -7.47 2.22
N THR A 58 -8.33 -7.08 3.30
CA THR A 58 -7.37 -7.96 4.02
C THR A 58 -7.36 -7.76 5.53
N LYS A 59 -6.94 -8.81 6.24
CA LYS A 59 -6.59 -8.73 7.68
C LYS A 59 -5.10 -8.48 7.92
N LEU A 60 -4.26 -8.56 6.89
CA LEU A 60 -2.83 -8.30 7.02
C LEU A 60 -2.58 -6.87 7.56
N PRO A 61 -1.52 -6.68 8.34
CA PRO A 61 -1.02 -5.35 8.65
C PRO A 61 -0.67 -4.60 7.37
N LEU A 62 -0.93 -3.29 7.36
CA LEU A 62 -0.52 -2.40 6.28
C LEU A 62 0.72 -1.64 6.77
N ASP A 63 1.79 -1.73 6.00
CA ASP A 63 3.02 -0.98 6.19
C ASP A 63 2.94 0.28 5.32
N VAL A 64 2.60 1.42 5.92
CA VAL A 64 2.34 2.67 5.19
C VAL A 64 3.60 3.51 5.16
N HIS A 65 4.12 3.76 3.96
CA HIS A 65 5.30 4.57 3.73
C HIS A 65 4.89 5.91 3.11
N LEU A 66 4.99 6.96 3.93
CA LEU A 66 4.65 8.33 3.54
C LEU A 66 5.89 9.02 2.94
N MET A 67 5.90 9.16 1.62
CA MET A 67 6.83 10.00 0.87
C MET A 67 6.13 11.31 0.51
N VAL A 68 5.80 12.09 1.55
CA VAL A 68 5.03 13.33 1.45
C VAL A 68 5.67 14.44 2.28
N GLU A 69 5.50 15.70 1.89
CA GLU A 69 6.10 16.86 2.56
C GLU A 69 5.47 17.11 3.95
N ASN A 70 4.15 16.94 4.08
CA ASN A 70 3.39 17.24 5.29
C ASN A 70 2.66 16.00 5.85
N PRO A 71 3.36 15.02 6.44
CA PRO A 71 2.79 13.71 6.80
C PRO A 71 1.72 13.78 7.90
N ASN A 72 1.74 14.80 8.77
CA ASN A 72 0.76 14.96 9.84
C ASN A 72 -0.67 15.29 9.34
N SER A 73 -0.83 15.63 8.06
CA SER A 73 -2.10 16.02 7.45
C SER A 73 -2.89 14.85 6.84
N TYR A 74 -2.37 13.62 6.91
CA TYR A 74 -2.90 12.43 6.23
C TYR A 74 -3.62 11.44 7.15
#